data_AF-A0A2V9VKZ6-F1
#
_entry.id   AF-A0A2V9VKZ6-F1
#
_cell.length_a   1.000
_cell.length_b   1.000
_cell.length_c   1.000
_cell.angle_alpha   90.00
_cell.angle_beta   90.00
_cell.angle_gamma   90.00
#
_symmetry.space_group_name_H-M   'P 1'
#
loop_
_entity.id
_entity.type
_entity.pdbx_description
1 polymer ?
#
loop_
_entity_poly.entity_id
_entity_poly.type
_entity_poly.pdbx_seq_one_letter_code
_entity_poly.pdbx_strand_id
1 'polypeptide(L)'
;MGVRKHLQRVHLKGWQRLSFPKWPIDTTVDILLEKLLALSIRSAQMKSIPFIWFWPEGANACSIMTHDVETEKGVAFSSSLMAIDREFGIPASFQIVPEERYHVSQEYLDSIRQRGFEVNIQDLNHDGHLFKDHKIFEKRVARINEYATQFNAAGFRSAVLYRNQAWYDLLEFAYDMSVPNVAHLDPQRGGCCTVMPYFVGKILELPVTMTQDYSLFYILKDYSLALWKQQVEVILQKHGLINVIVHPDYLDGNRATKVYKELLSFLAELRRNQNVWVTLPGEVNRWWRERNKMELVCQNGCWQVEGPGSERARVAFASLEGDRLTYTIQQRSETDNSGGRGTYPKRQECYPRNEI
;
A
#
# COMPACT_ATOMS: atom_id res chain seq x y z
N MET A 1 -3.07 25.85 -13.87
CA MET A 1 -1.90 25.24 -13.19
C MET A 1 -0.73 26.20 -12.88
N GLY A 2 -0.54 27.31 -13.61
CA GLY A 2 0.66 28.15 -13.49
C GLY A 2 0.92 28.79 -12.12
N VAL A 3 -0.08 29.43 -11.49
CA VAL A 3 0.11 30.20 -10.24
C VAL A 3 0.03 29.33 -8.97
N ARG A 4 -0.85 28.31 -8.96
CA ARG A 4 -1.09 27.42 -7.80
C ARG A 4 0.18 26.69 -7.34
N LYS A 5 0.99 26.18 -8.27
CA LYS A 5 2.27 25.51 -7.96
C LYS A 5 3.29 26.44 -7.30
N HIS A 6 3.31 27.73 -7.68
CA HIS A 6 4.24 28.71 -7.09
C HIS A 6 3.84 29.06 -5.66
N LEU A 7 2.54 29.23 -5.40
CA LEU A 7 2.01 29.43 -4.05
C LEU A 7 2.24 28.20 -3.15
N GLN A 8 2.01 26.99 -3.66
CA GLN A 8 2.31 25.76 -2.94
C GLN A 8 3.80 25.64 -2.59
N ARG A 9 4.70 25.94 -3.53
CA ARG A 9 6.15 25.95 -3.25
C ARG A 9 6.53 26.95 -2.17
N VAL A 10 5.87 28.11 -2.12
CA VAL A 10 6.10 29.10 -1.07
C VAL A 10 5.58 28.58 0.27
N HIS A 11 4.38 28.00 0.30
CA HIS A 11 3.78 27.41 1.51
C HIS A 11 4.60 26.23 2.06
N LEU A 12 5.21 25.44 1.17
CA LEU A 12 6.05 24.30 1.53
C LEU A 12 7.52 24.67 1.78
N LYS A 13 7.88 25.97 1.79
CA LYS A 13 9.25 26.38 2.13
C LYS A 13 9.67 25.80 3.48
N GLY A 14 10.91 25.34 3.56
CA GLY A 14 11.46 24.76 4.79
C GLY A 14 11.04 23.31 5.06
N TRP A 15 10.35 22.64 4.12
CA TRP A 15 10.00 21.21 4.25
C TRP A 15 11.21 20.31 4.55
N GLN A 16 12.39 20.67 4.03
CA GLN A 16 13.65 19.95 4.28
C GLN A 16 14.15 20.05 5.73
N ARG A 17 13.68 21.04 6.50
CA ARG A 17 14.08 21.27 7.90
C ARG A 17 13.18 20.53 8.89
N LEU A 18 12.10 19.92 8.42
CA LEU A 18 11.22 19.12 9.27
C LEU A 18 11.97 17.86 9.72
N SER A 19 12.02 17.64 11.03
CA SER A 19 12.73 16.52 11.64
C SER A 19 11.88 15.26 11.80
N PHE A 20 10.55 15.41 11.77
CA PHE A 20 9.60 14.31 11.96
C PHE A 20 8.30 14.56 11.16
N PRO A 21 7.75 13.53 10.48
CA PRO A 21 8.38 12.24 10.20
C PRO A 21 9.69 12.35 9.41
N LYS A 22 10.58 11.36 9.47
CA LYS A 22 11.85 11.34 8.75
C LYS A 22 11.64 11.20 7.25
N TRP A 23 12.21 12.12 6.48
CA TRP A 23 12.22 12.05 5.02
C TRP A 23 13.32 11.11 4.48
N PRO A 24 13.12 10.36 3.37
CA PRO A 24 11.91 10.31 2.55
C PRO A 24 10.92 9.21 2.92
N ILE A 25 11.28 8.34 3.87
CA ILE A 25 10.43 7.32 4.48
C ILE A 25 10.72 7.32 5.98
N ASP A 26 9.66 7.30 6.78
CA ASP A 26 9.74 7.11 8.21
C ASP A 26 9.25 5.69 8.57
N THR A 27 10.12 4.94 9.23
CA THR A 27 9.89 3.56 9.69
C THR A 27 9.86 3.45 11.21
N THR A 28 9.57 4.55 11.92
CA THR A 28 9.61 4.61 13.38
C THR A 28 8.66 3.59 14.01
N VAL A 29 7.46 3.42 13.46
CA VAL A 29 6.50 2.41 13.94
C VAL A 29 7.03 1.01 13.66
N ASP A 30 7.56 0.76 12.46
CA ASP A 30 8.11 -0.56 12.07
C ASP A 30 9.29 -0.95 13.00
N ILE A 31 10.22 -0.02 13.26
CA ILE A 31 11.35 -0.22 14.17
C ILE A 31 10.88 -0.47 15.60
N LEU A 32 9.82 0.22 16.05
CA LEU A 32 9.27 0.01 17.38
C LEU A 32 8.72 -1.42 17.53
N LEU A 33 7.98 -1.91 16.52
CA LEU A 33 7.45 -3.27 16.50
C LEU A 33 8.55 -4.33 16.42
N GLU A 34 9.58 -4.11 15.60
CA GLU A 34 10.75 -4.99 15.54
C GLU A 34 11.47 -5.08 16.89
N LYS A 35 11.67 -3.95 17.57
CA LYS A 35 12.28 -3.91 18.91
C LYS A 35 11.43 -4.64 19.95
N LEU A 36 10.11 -4.45 19.91
CA LEU A 36 9.20 -5.16 20.79
C LEU A 36 9.31 -6.68 20.56
N LEU A 37 9.32 -7.12 19.30
CA LEU A 37 9.47 -8.55 18.98
C LEU A 37 10.84 -9.10 19.44
N ALA A 38 11.92 -8.35 19.24
CA ALA A 38 13.25 -8.71 19.72
C ALA A 38 13.29 -8.86 21.25
N LEU A 39 12.65 -7.94 21.99
CA LEU A 39 12.53 -8.03 23.44
C LEU A 39 11.71 -9.24 23.88
N SER A 40 10.62 -9.56 23.18
CA SER A 40 9.82 -10.76 23.44
C SER A 40 10.62 -12.05 23.26
N ILE A 41 11.40 -12.18 22.19
CA ILE A 41 12.28 -13.34 21.95
C ILE A 41 13.25 -13.54 23.13
N ARG A 42 13.88 -12.44 23.59
CA ARG A 42 14.84 -12.49 24.71
C ARG A 42 14.17 -12.86 26.03
N SER A 43 13.06 -12.20 26.34
CA SER A 43 12.36 -12.40 27.61
C SER A 43 11.81 -13.81 27.74
N ALA A 44 11.34 -14.40 26.63
CA ALA A 44 10.83 -15.76 26.60
C ALA A 44 11.94 -16.82 26.42
N GLN A 45 13.21 -16.41 26.28
CA GLN A 45 14.37 -17.27 25.99
C GLN A 45 14.14 -18.19 24.76
N MET A 46 13.38 -17.70 23.78
CA MET A 46 13.05 -18.45 22.57
C MET A 46 14.18 -18.32 21.55
N LYS A 47 14.43 -19.37 20.78
CA LYS A 47 15.35 -19.31 19.62
C LYS A 47 14.76 -18.49 18.48
N SER A 48 13.45 -18.63 18.25
CA SER A 48 12.71 -17.91 17.24
C SER A 48 11.22 -17.92 17.56
N ILE A 49 10.47 -16.96 17.01
CA ILE A 49 9.02 -16.90 17.09
C ILE A 49 8.46 -17.17 15.68
N PRO A 50 7.61 -18.20 15.51
CA PRO A 50 6.95 -18.43 14.24
C PRO A 50 5.80 -17.45 14.05
N PHE A 51 5.56 -17.05 12.81
CA PHE A 51 4.47 -16.17 12.44
C PHE A 51 4.07 -16.42 10.99
N ILE A 52 2.90 -15.90 10.59
CA ILE A 52 2.46 -15.93 9.20
C ILE A 52 3.20 -14.81 8.46
N TRP A 53 3.92 -15.12 7.38
CA TRP A 53 4.66 -14.14 6.60
C TRP A 53 3.77 -12.98 6.12
N PHE A 54 4.36 -11.80 5.91
CA PHE A 54 3.63 -10.55 5.67
C PHE A 54 2.81 -10.58 4.38
N TRP A 55 3.37 -11.17 3.32
CA TRP A 55 2.81 -11.18 1.96
C TRP A 55 2.56 -12.60 1.46
N PRO A 56 1.64 -12.80 0.52
CA PRO A 56 1.35 -14.12 0.00
C PRO A 56 2.58 -14.72 -0.68
N GLU A 57 2.63 -16.05 -0.69
CA GLU A 57 3.62 -16.87 -1.39
C GLU A 57 5.07 -16.61 -0.97
N GLY A 58 5.29 -15.91 0.14
CA GLY A 58 6.62 -15.53 0.61
C GLY A 58 7.19 -14.30 -0.08
N ALA A 59 6.35 -13.47 -0.72
CA ALA A 59 6.79 -12.25 -1.37
C ALA A 59 7.53 -11.33 -0.40
N ASN A 60 8.62 -10.72 -0.86
CA ASN A 60 9.50 -9.91 -0.01
C ASN A 60 8.83 -8.59 0.42
N ALA A 61 8.06 -7.99 -0.49
CA ALA A 61 7.34 -6.74 -0.32
C ALA A 61 6.11 -6.75 -1.24
N CYS A 62 5.27 -5.72 -1.15
CA CYS A 62 4.16 -5.52 -2.08
C CYS A 62 4.32 -4.20 -2.83
N SER A 63 3.84 -4.15 -4.07
CA SER A 63 3.73 -2.90 -4.84
C SER A 63 2.33 -2.76 -5.43
N ILE A 64 1.75 -1.58 -5.25
CA ILE A 64 0.49 -1.17 -5.88
C ILE A 64 0.69 0.15 -6.63
N MET A 65 0.08 0.25 -7.81
CA MET A 65 0.02 1.47 -8.62
C MET A 65 -1.40 2.03 -8.57
N THR A 66 -1.51 3.34 -8.40
CA THR A 66 -2.81 4.01 -8.27
C THR A 66 -2.82 5.32 -9.04
N HIS A 67 -3.96 5.64 -9.65
CA HIS A 67 -4.12 6.74 -10.58
C HIS A 67 -5.25 7.68 -10.14
N ASP A 68 -4.87 8.88 -9.68
CA ASP A 68 -5.82 9.91 -9.25
C ASP A 68 -6.27 10.74 -10.46
N VAL A 69 -7.53 10.57 -10.87
CA VAL A 69 -8.11 11.23 -12.04
C VAL A 69 -8.79 12.51 -11.59
N GLU A 70 -8.17 13.67 -11.83
CA GLU A 70 -8.63 14.92 -11.22
C GLU A 70 -9.42 15.84 -12.20
N THR A 71 -9.27 15.63 -13.50
CA THR A 71 -9.86 16.49 -14.56
C THR A 71 -10.27 15.70 -15.80
N GLU A 72 -11.03 16.36 -16.69
CA GLU A 72 -11.37 15.83 -18.03
C GLU A 72 -10.13 15.40 -18.85
N LYS A 73 -8.98 16.04 -18.64
CA LYS A 73 -7.73 15.63 -19.30
C LYS A 73 -7.25 14.27 -18.78
N GLY A 74 -7.35 14.04 -17.48
CA GLY A 74 -7.05 12.76 -16.87
C GLY A 74 -7.96 11.66 -17.41
N VAL A 75 -9.26 11.93 -17.54
CA VAL A 75 -10.23 11.02 -18.18
C VAL A 75 -9.81 10.70 -19.62
N ALA A 76 -9.54 11.73 -20.43
CA ALA A 76 -9.13 11.57 -21.82
C ALA A 76 -7.82 10.76 -21.98
N PHE A 77 -6.88 10.90 -21.06
CA PHE A 77 -5.60 10.19 -21.09
C PHE A 77 -5.66 8.78 -20.47
N SER A 78 -6.70 8.46 -19.69
CA SER A 78 -6.82 7.19 -18.96
C SER A 78 -6.65 5.96 -19.86
N SER A 79 -7.21 5.99 -21.08
CA SER A 79 -7.07 4.85 -22.01
C SER A 79 -5.63 4.62 -22.48
N SER A 80 -4.87 5.69 -22.72
CA SER A 80 -3.46 5.59 -23.10
C SER A 80 -2.61 5.17 -21.91
N LEU A 81 -2.91 5.67 -20.71
CA LEU A 81 -2.24 5.28 -19.48
C LEU A 81 -2.41 3.78 -19.19
N MET A 82 -3.63 3.26 -19.29
CA MET A 82 -3.89 1.81 -19.16
C MET A 82 -3.13 0.96 -20.19
N ALA A 83 -2.93 1.47 -21.41
CA ALA A 83 -2.14 0.78 -22.43
C ALA A 83 -0.65 0.74 -22.05
N ILE A 84 -0.12 1.84 -21.50
CA ILE A 84 1.24 1.90 -20.97
C ILE A 84 1.42 0.92 -19.81
N ASP A 85 0.51 0.91 -18.84
CA ASP A 85 0.58 0.01 -17.68
C ASP A 85 0.60 -1.46 -18.10
N ARG A 86 -0.22 -1.82 -19.09
CA ARG A 86 -0.27 -3.15 -19.68
C ARG A 86 1.01 -3.53 -20.41
N GLU A 87 1.68 -2.58 -21.09
CA GLU A 87 2.98 -2.81 -21.75
C GLU A 87 4.01 -3.37 -20.77
N PHE A 88 3.98 -2.92 -19.51
CA PHE A 88 4.87 -3.37 -18.44
C PHE A 88 4.25 -4.46 -17.54
N GLY A 89 2.99 -4.84 -17.80
CA GLY A 89 2.24 -5.80 -17.00
C GLY A 89 2.07 -5.35 -15.54
N ILE A 90 1.84 -4.06 -15.31
CA ILE A 90 1.62 -3.48 -13.99
C ILE A 90 0.11 -3.26 -13.81
N PRO A 91 -0.56 -3.98 -12.89
CA PRO A 91 -1.93 -3.69 -12.52
C PRO A 91 -2.01 -2.35 -11.78
N ALA A 92 -3.11 -1.62 -11.96
CA ALA A 92 -3.36 -0.36 -11.27
C ALA A 92 -4.84 -0.16 -10.92
N SER A 93 -5.08 0.80 -10.04
CA SER A 93 -6.42 1.30 -9.74
C SER A 93 -6.58 2.74 -10.21
N PHE A 94 -7.80 3.14 -10.53
CA PHE A 94 -8.18 4.50 -10.89
C PHE A 94 -9.15 5.04 -9.86
N GLN A 95 -8.78 6.15 -9.25
CA GLN A 95 -9.54 6.86 -8.24
C GLN A 95 -10.30 7.97 -8.95
N ILE A 96 -11.63 7.85 -8.97
CA ILE A 96 -12.52 8.68 -9.75
C ILE A 96 -13.24 9.66 -8.82
N VAL A 97 -13.18 10.96 -9.14
CA VAL A 97 -13.99 11.98 -8.48
C VAL A 97 -15.42 11.93 -9.05
N PRO A 98 -16.45 11.62 -8.25
CA PRO A 98 -17.80 11.39 -8.76
C PRO A 98 -18.56 12.67 -9.15
N GLU A 99 -18.28 13.81 -8.51
CA GLU A 99 -19.01 15.06 -8.73
C GLU A 99 -18.11 16.23 -9.20
N GLU A 100 -18.70 17.18 -9.92
CA GLU A 100 -18.17 18.52 -10.29
C GLU A 100 -16.91 18.60 -11.18
N ARG A 101 -16.06 17.56 -11.25
CA ARG A 101 -14.79 17.62 -12.00
C ARG A 101 -14.94 17.30 -13.48
N TYR A 102 -15.76 16.31 -13.79
CA TYR A 102 -16.02 15.80 -15.13
C TYR A 102 -17.25 14.89 -15.10
N HIS A 103 -17.83 14.61 -16.27
CA HIS A 103 -18.92 13.63 -16.35
C HIS A 103 -18.36 12.21 -16.23
N VAL A 104 -18.86 11.44 -15.26
CA VAL A 104 -18.53 10.02 -15.09
C VAL A 104 -19.63 9.17 -15.74
N SER A 105 -19.34 8.59 -16.90
CA SER A 105 -20.26 7.69 -17.59
C SER A 105 -20.00 6.23 -17.20
N GLN A 106 -21.02 5.38 -17.32
CA GLN A 106 -20.86 3.95 -17.05
C GLN A 106 -19.88 3.31 -18.04
N GLU A 107 -19.89 3.75 -19.30
CA GLU A 107 -18.96 3.29 -20.33
C GLU A 107 -17.51 3.58 -19.96
N TYR A 108 -17.23 4.74 -19.35
CA TYR A 108 -15.89 5.06 -18.88
C TYR A 108 -15.44 4.10 -17.77
N LEU A 109 -16.28 3.90 -16.75
CA LEU A 109 -15.98 2.98 -15.64
C LEU A 109 -15.79 1.53 -16.14
N ASP A 110 -16.65 1.08 -17.04
CA ASP A 110 -16.58 -0.27 -17.62
C ASP A 110 -15.33 -0.43 -18.50
N SER A 111 -14.90 0.62 -19.20
CA SER A 111 -13.67 0.60 -19.99
C SER A 111 -12.40 0.39 -19.14
N ILE A 112 -12.44 0.78 -17.86
CA ILE A 112 -11.36 0.55 -16.88
C ILE A 112 -11.42 -0.91 -16.43
N ARG A 113 -12.59 -1.37 -15.98
CA ARG A 113 -12.77 -2.74 -15.44
C ARG A 113 -12.55 -3.83 -16.48
N GLN A 114 -13.08 -3.66 -17.70
CA GLN A 114 -12.87 -4.61 -18.81
C GLN A 114 -11.38 -4.77 -19.17
N ARG A 115 -10.55 -3.77 -18.81
CA ARG A 115 -9.11 -3.83 -18.99
C ARG A 115 -8.35 -4.45 -17.80
N GLY A 116 -9.06 -4.91 -16.77
CA GLY A 116 -8.49 -5.55 -15.58
C GLY A 116 -7.95 -4.56 -14.54
N PHE A 117 -8.30 -3.28 -14.65
CA PHE A 117 -7.96 -2.26 -13.67
C PHE A 117 -9.09 -2.10 -12.66
N GLU A 118 -8.75 -1.61 -11.47
CA GLU A 118 -9.70 -1.38 -10.39
C GLU A 118 -10.26 0.05 -10.42
N VAL A 119 -11.53 0.22 -10.08
CA VAL A 119 -12.19 1.53 -9.96
C VAL A 119 -12.45 1.81 -8.48
N ASN A 120 -12.01 2.98 -8.02
CA ASN A 120 -12.16 3.46 -6.65
C ASN A 120 -12.71 4.89 -6.62
N ILE A 121 -13.14 5.35 -5.44
CA ILE A 121 -13.65 6.72 -5.26
C ILE A 121 -12.54 7.66 -4.79
N GLN A 122 -12.46 8.84 -5.40
CA GLN A 122 -11.59 9.94 -4.96
C GLN A 122 -12.42 11.13 -4.44
N ASP A 123 -12.61 11.20 -3.13
CA ASP A 123 -13.43 12.26 -2.50
C ASP A 123 -14.86 12.32 -3.10
N LEU A 124 -15.60 13.40 -2.87
CA LEU A 124 -16.89 13.67 -3.52
C LEU A 124 -16.70 14.55 -4.77
N ASN A 125 -16.10 15.73 -4.59
CA ASN A 125 -15.91 16.73 -5.65
C ASN A 125 -14.47 17.28 -5.69
N HIS A 126 -13.59 16.70 -4.87
CA HIS A 126 -12.17 17.02 -4.81
C HIS A 126 -11.87 18.51 -4.49
N ASP A 127 -12.73 19.18 -3.72
CA ASP A 127 -12.57 20.59 -3.34
C ASP A 127 -11.63 20.83 -2.14
N GLY A 128 -11.17 19.76 -1.50
CA GLY A 128 -10.25 19.80 -0.36
C GLY A 128 -10.92 20.16 0.98
N HIS A 129 -12.25 20.11 1.07
CA HIS A 129 -13.00 20.49 2.27
C HIS A 129 -13.73 19.34 2.95
N LEU A 130 -13.57 18.09 2.48
CA LEU A 130 -14.25 16.92 3.03
C LEU A 130 -14.07 16.81 4.55
N PHE A 131 -12.86 17.02 5.06
CA PHE A 131 -12.53 16.92 6.49
C PHE A 131 -12.51 18.27 7.24
N LYS A 132 -13.06 19.34 6.65
CA LYS A 132 -13.00 20.68 7.27
C LYS A 132 -13.91 20.82 8.48
N ASP A 133 -15.07 20.19 8.45
CA ASP A 133 -16.12 20.27 9.47
C ASP A 133 -16.86 18.93 9.54
N HIS A 134 -17.20 18.47 10.75
CA HIS A 134 -17.82 17.15 10.94
C HIS A 134 -19.21 17.05 10.32
N LYS A 135 -20.03 18.12 10.39
CA LYS A 135 -21.38 18.10 9.79
C LYS A 135 -21.31 18.09 8.26
N ILE A 136 -20.34 18.81 7.69
CA ILE A 136 -20.05 18.74 6.25
C ILE A 136 -19.60 17.33 5.88
N PHE A 137 -18.71 16.73 6.68
CA PHE A 137 -18.24 15.37 6.47
C PHE A 137 -19.39 14.36 6.50
N GLU A 138 -20.24 14.38 7.53
CA GLU A 138 -21.44 13.52 7.64
C GLU A 138 -22.35 13.62 6.41
N LYS A 139 -22.61 14.83 5.92
CA LYS A 139 -23.43 15.03 4.72
C LYS A 139 -22.76 14.47 3.47
N ARG A 140 -21.46 14.74 3.28
CA ARG A 140 -20.73 14.33 2.07
C ARG A 140 -20.43 12.85 2.05
N VAL A 141 -20.10 12.25 3.20
CA VAL A 141 -19.76 10.83 3.29
C VAL A 141 -20.96 9.94 2.96
N ALA A 142 -22.18 10.35 3.34
CA ALA A 142 -23.40 9.65 2.90
C ALA A 142 -23.46 9.55 1.36
N ARG A 143 -23.18 10.65 0.66
CA ARG A 143 -23.16 10.68 -0.81
C ARG A 143 -22.00 9.90 -1.40
N ILE A 144 -20.82 9.98 -0.78
CA ILE A 144 -19.64 9.18 -1.16
C ILE A 144 -19.95 7.68 -1.05
N ASN A 145 -20.61 7.22 0.01
CA ASN A 145 -20.98 5.82 0.21
C ASN A 145 -22.03 5.35 -0.82
N GLU A 146 -22.96 6.22 -1.23
CA GLU A 146 -23.87 5.94 -2.35
C GLU A 146 -23.08 5.73 -3.65
N TYR A 147 -22.09 6.57 -3.95
CA TYR A 147 -21.22 6.40 -5.12
C TYR A 147 -20.34 5.15 -5.01
N ALA A 148 -19.87 4.78 -3.82
CA ALA A 148 -19.14 3.53 -3.60
C ALA A 148 -19.97 2.32 -4.08
N THR A 149 -21.26 2.32 -3.75
CA THR A 149 -22.20 1.29 -4.20
C THR A 149 -22.44 1.36 -5.71
N GLN A 150 -22.73 2.55 -6.25
CA GLN A 150 -23.00 2.74 -7.69
C GLN A 150 -21.79 2.36 -8.56
N PHE A 151 -20.58 2.70 -8.12
CA PHE A 151 -19.35 2.41 -8.85
C PHE A 151 -18.78 1.03 -8.46
N ASN A 152 -19.45 0.26 -7.60
CA ASN A 152 -18.92 -0.99 -7.07
C ASN A 152 -17.45 -0.87 -6.63
N ALA A 153 -17.15 0.21 -5.92
CA ALA A 153 -15.82 0.61 -5.51
C ALA A 153 -15.60 0.24 -4.04
N ALA A 154 -14.55 -0.55 -3.78
CA ALA A 154 -14.21 -0.99 -2.44
C ALA A 154 -13.18 -0.07 -1.75
N GLY A 155 -12.47 0.74 -2.52
CA GLY A 155 -11.43 1.64 -2.05
C GLY A 155 -11.82 3.12 -2.10
N PHE A 156 -11.30 3.86 -1.13
CA PHE A 156 -11.42 5.32 -1.04
C PHE A 156 -10.05 6.01 -1.07
N ARG A 157 -10.00 7.22 -1.60
CA ARG A 157 -8.92 8.19 -1.41
C ARG A 157 -9.49 9.59 -1.25
N SER A 158 -9.03 10.30 -0.24
CA SER A 158 -9.38 11.71 0.00
C SER A 158 -8.64 12.66 -0.93
N ALA A 159 -9.27 13.80 -1.20
CA ALA A 159 -8.65 14.85 -2.00
C ALA A 159 -7.39 15.40 -1.32
N VAL A 160 -6.30 15.45 -2.07
CA VAL A 160 -5.01 15.99 -1.61
C VAL A 160 -4.48 15.33 -0.33
N LEU A 161 -4.93 14.10 -0.04
CA LEU A 161 -4.60 13.33 1.16
C LEU A 161 -4.97 14.04 2.48
N TYR A 162 -6.02 14.88 2.45
CA TYR A 162 -6.61 15.41 3.67
C TYR A 162 -7.29 14.29 4.44
N ARG A 163 -7.07 14.22 5.75
CA ARG A 163 -7.44 13.05 6.53
C ARG A 163 -7.80 13.41 7.97
N ASN A 164 -8.81 12.71 8.47
CA ASN A 164 -9.14 12.62 9.90
C ASN A 164 -9.63 11.20 10.21
N GLN A 165 -8.71 10.33 10.63
CA GLN A 165 -9.00 8.91 10.88
C GLN A 165 -10.01 8.69 12.01
N ALA A 166 -10.22 9.66 12.90
CA ALA A 166 -11.25 9.57 13.94
C ALA A 166 -12.68 9.59 13.37
N TRP A 167 -12.86 9.96 12.10
CA TRP A 167 -14.17 10.01 11.44
C TRP A 167 -14.40 8.85 10.46
N TYR A 168 -13.46 7.90 10.37
CA TYR A 168 -13.50 6.82 9.38
C TYR A 168 -14.64 5.83 9.60
N ASP A 169 -15.27 5.80 10.79
CA ASP A 169 -16.41 4.92 11.06
C ASP A 169 -17.63 5.21 10.16
N LEU A 170 -17.73 6.43 9.60
CA LEU A 170 -18.79 6.81 8.65
C LEU A 170 -18.48 6.43 7.20
N LEU A 171 -17.25 6.04 6.89
CA LEU A 171 -16.86 5.54 5.56
C LEU A 171 -17.25 4.07 5.42
N GLU A 172 -17.92 3.73 4.31
CA GLU A 172 -18.36 2.36 4.01
C GLU A 172 -17.47 1.66 2.98
N PHE A 173 -16.15 1.82 3.15
CA PHE A 173 -15.15 1.23 2.26
C PHE A 173 -14.44 0.05 2.93
N ALA A 174 -13.91 -0.86 2.10
CA ALA A 174 -13.08 -1.94 2.58
C ALA A 174 -11.66 -1.46 2.88
N TYR A 175 -11.16 -0.48 2.14
CA TYR A 175 -9.83 0.08 2.34
C TYR A 175 -9.74 1.57 1.98
N ASP A 176 -8.77 2.26 2.56
CA ASP A 176 -8.44 3.65 2.30
C ASP A 176 -6.96 3.77 1.86
N MET A 177 -6.66 4.81 1.07
CA MET A 177 -5.32 5.14 0.59
C MET A 177 -5.00 6.62 0.83
N SER A 178 -5.50 7.21 1.91
CA SER A 178 -5.39 8.65 2.16
C SER A 178 -4.23 9.05 3.07
N VAL A 179 -3.61 8.11 3.78
CA VAL A 179 -2.62 8.45 4.81
C VAL A 179 -1.20 8.29 4.27
N PRO A 180 -0.45 9.39 4.08
CA PRO A 180 0.95 9.31 3.68
C PRO A 180 1.83 8.75 4.79
N ASN A 181 2.92 8.10 4.40
CA ASN A 181 4.01 7.74 5.31
C ASN A 181 4.70 9.00 5.84
N VAL A 182 5.06 9.94 4.94
CA VAL A 182 5.65 11.25 5.27
C VAL A 182 5.02 12.37 4.45
N ALA A 183 4.36 13.31 5.11
CA ALA A 183 3.63 14.42 4.47
C ALA A 183 4.45 15.73 4.35
N HIS A 184 5.74 15.63 4.01
CA HIS A 184 6.62 16.81 3.89
C HIS A 184 6.32 17.66 2.66
N LEU A 185 5.64 17.11 1.66
CA LEU A 185 5.28 17.84 0.44
C LEU A 185 3.76 18.03 0.28
N ASP A 186 2.97 17.54 1.22
CA ASP A 186 1.52 17.63 1.22
C ASP A 186 1.03 18.81 2.08
N PRO A 187 -0.17 19.35 1.83
CA PRO A 187 -0.71 20.47 2.60
C PRO A 187 -0.98 20.13 4.06
N GLN A 188 -1.46 18.91 4.35
CA GLN A 188 -1.63 18.43 5.72
C GLN A 188 -0.40 17.61 6.15
N ARG A 189 0.40 18.20 7.05
CA ARG A 189 1.61 17.61 7.65
C ARG A 189 1.34 16.34 8.45
N GLY A 190 2.41 15.69 8.90
CA GLY A 190 2.37 14.44 9.67
C GLY A 190 2.63 13.22 8.78
N GLY A 191 2.13 12.06 9.19
CA GLY A 191 2.29 10.80 8.48
C GLY A 191 2.09 9.61 9.43
N CYS A 192 1.88 8.42 8.89
CA CYS A 192 1.67 7.22 9.71
C CYS A 192 2.97 6.57 10.21
N CYS A 193 4.14 6.94 9.66
CA CYS A 193 5.45 6.44 10.08
C CYS A 193 5.60 4.90 10.05
N THR A 194 4.78 4.23 9.25
CA THR A 194 4.87 2.80 8.93
C THR A 194 4.80 2.60 7.42
N VAL A 195 5.50 1.59 6.93
CA VAL A 195 5.39 1.14 5.54
C VAL A 195 4.42 -0.04 5.37
N MET A 196 3.78 -0.48 6.45
CA MET A 196 2.83 -1.60 6.43
C MET A 196 1.38 -1.12 6.38
N PRO A 197 0.48 -1.85 5.71
CA PRO A 197 -0.95 -1.71 5.91
C PRO A 197 -1.36 -1.90 7.38
N TYR A 198 -2.43 -1.23 7.80
CA TYR A 198 -2.97 -1.34 9.15
C TYR A 198 -4.47 -1.08 9.18
N PHE A 199 -5.17 -1.65 10.15
CA PHE A 199 -6.63 -1.46 10.28
C PHE A 199 -6.95 -0.20 11.08
N VAL A 200 -7.87 0.61 10.58
CA VAL A 200 -8.55 1.70 11.27
C VAL A 200 -10.02 1.30 11.40
N GLY A 201 -10.39 0.75 12.57
CA GLY A 201 -11.68 0.11 12.75
C GLY A 201 -11.88 -1.02 11.73
N LYS A 202 -12.91 -0.91 10.89
CA LYS A 202 -13.21 -1.89 9.83
C LYS A 202 -12.42 -1.67 8.54
N ILE A 203 -11.77 -0.52 8.35
CA ILE A 203 -11.11 -0.12 7.09
C ILE A 203 -9.64 -0.52 7.13
N LEU A 204 -9.11 -1.10 6.07
CA LEU A 204 -7.67 -1.29 5.92
C LEU A 204 -7.05 -0.02 5.32
N GLU A 205 -6.16 0.64 6.03
CA GLU A 205 -5.32 1.68 5.46
C GLU A 205 -4.18 1.03 4.65
N LEU A 206 -4.06 1.47 3.39
CA LEU A 206 -2.92 1.19 2.52
C LEU A 206 -2.09 2.48 2.41
N PRO A 207 -1.10 2.70 3.28
CA PRO A 207 -0.45 3.99 3.39
C PRO A 207 0.22 4.41 2.08
N VAL A 208 0.19 5.71 1.77
CA VAL A 208 0.89 6.27 0.61
C VAL A 208 2.36 6.41 0.98
N THR A 209 3.16 5.43 0.59
CA THR A 209 4.58 5.37 0.96
C THR A 209 5.49 6.10 -0.03
N MET A 210 5.03 6.32 -1.27
CA MET A 210 5.85 6.95 -2.31
C MET A 210 5.50 8.43 -2.47
N THR A 211 6.50 9.23 -2.83
CA THR A 211 6.25 10.64 -3.20
C THR A 211 5.39 10.69 -4.46
N GLN A 212 4.33 11.50 -4.46
CA GLN A 212 3.45 11.64 -5.62
C GLN A 212 4.19 12.25 -6.82
N ASP A 213 3.81 11.86 -8.04
CA ASP A 213 4.34 12.40 -9.29
C ASP A 213 4.20 13.94 -9.38
N TYR A 214 3.08 14.50 -8.92
CA TYR A 214 2.88 15.94 -8.86
C TYR A 214 3.94 16.64 -8.01
N SER A 215 4.20 16.12 -6.82
CA SER A 215 5.22 16.65 -5.91
C SER A 215 6.61 16.56 -6.53
N LEU A 216 6.92 15.42 -7.16
CA LEU A 216 8.21 15.20 -7.81
C LEU A 216 8.44 16.17 -8.99
N PHE A 217 7.50 16.21 -9.94
CA PHE A 217 7.64 16.98 -11.18
C PHE A 217 7.38 18.48 -10.99
N TYR A 218 6.35 18.86 -10.23
CA TYR A 218 5.88 20.24 -10.14
C TYR A 218 6.28 20.97 -8.88
N ILE A 219 6.73 20.29 -7.82
CA ILE A 219 7.29 20.94 -6.62
C ILE A 219 8.80 20.86 -6.66
N LEU A 220 9.36 19.64 -6.73
CA LEU A 220 10.82 19.41 -6.72
C LEU A 220 11.50 19.70 -8.06
N LYS A 221 10.78 19.63 -9.19
CA LYS A 221 11.34 19.69 -10.56
C LYS A 221 12.34 18.56 -10.85
N ASP A 222 12.23 17.46 -10.13
CA ASP A 222 13.04 16.28 -10.39
C ASP A 222 12.28 15.39 -11.38
N TYR A 223 12.94 14.96 -12.45
CA TYR A 223 12.38 14.04 -13.44
C TYR A 223 13.38 12.89 -13.61
N SER A 224 13.71 12.27 -12.49
CA SER A 224 14.53 11.08 -12.37
C SER A 224 13.86 10.09 -11.42
N LEU A 225 14.34 8.85 -11.40
CA LEU A 225 13.88 7.84 -10.44
C LEU A 225 14.58 7.92 -9.08
N ALA A 226 15.47 8.90 -8.84
CA ALA A 226 16.39 8.86 -7.70
C ALA A 226 15.65 8.79 -6.36
N LEU A 227 14.68 9.68 -6.13
CA LEU A 227 13.90 9.71 -4.89
C LEU A 227 13.05 8.44 -4.73
N TRP A 228 12.36 8.00 -5.78
CA TRP A 228 11.56 6.77 -5.72
C TRP A 228 12.41 5.52 -5.44
N LYS A 229 13.60 5.41 -6.04
CA LYS A 229 14.52 4.30 -5.76
C LYS A 229 14.99 4.31 -4.31
N GLN A 230 15.32 5.48 -3.76
CA GLN A 230 15.68 5.63 -2.36
C GLN A 230 14.54 5.21 -1.42
N GLN A 231 13.31 5.62 -1.72
CA GLN A 231 12.13 5.23 -0.94
C GLN A 231 11.89 3.71 -0.99
N VAL A 232 11.96 3.12 -2.18
CA VAL A 232 11.81 1.67 -2.39
C VAL A 232 12.86 0.87 -1.64
N GLU A 233 14.11 1.31 -1.62
CA GLU A 233 15.19 0.63 -0.88
C GLU A 233 14.87 0.50 0.62
N VAL A 234 14.38 1.58 1.24
CA VAL A 234 13.98 1.57 2.65
C VAL A 234 12.77 0.66 2.88
N ILE A 235 11.76 0.71 1.99
CA ILE A 235 10.56 -0.11 2.09
C ILE A 235 10.90 -1.61 1.98
N LEU A 236 11.79 -1.98 1.06
CA LEU A 236 12.23 -3.36 0.85
C LEU A 236 12.94 -3.94 2.07
N GLN A 237 13.75 -3.13 2.77
CA GLN A 237 14.41 -3.54 4.03
C GLN A 237 13.42 -3.86 5.16
N LYS A 238 12.20 -3.35 5.06
CA LYS A 238 11.12 -3.55 6.03
C LYS A 238 10.02 -4.48 5.54
N HIS A 239 10.19 -5.12 4.38
CA HIS A 239 9.15 -5.94 3.76
C HIS A 239 7.82 -5.17 3.58
N GLY A 240 7.87 -3.87 3.31
CA GLY A 240 6.69 -3.00 3.32
C GLY A 240 5.88 -2.97 2.01
N LEU A 241 4.91 -2.05 1.98
CA LEU A 241 4.10 -1.71 0.81
C LEU A 241 4.71 -0.51 0.06
N ILE A 242 4.92 -0.67 -1.24
CA ILE A 242 5.23 0.38 -2.20
C ILE A 242 3.90 0.85 -2.79
N ASN A 243 3.39 2.00 -2.37
CA ASN A 243 2.14 2.58 -2.88
C ASN A 243 2.43 3.86 -3.65
N VAL A 244 2.29 3.81 -4.97
CA VAL A 244 2.57 4.92 -5.89
C VAL A 244 1.27 5.61 -6.29
N ILE A 245 1.29 6.96 -6.25
CA ILE A 245 0.25 7.81 -6.83
C ILE A 245 0.81 8.51 -8.07
N VAL A 246 0.10 8.34 -9.18
CA VAL A 246 0.36 8.99 -10.45
C VAL A 246 -0.93 9.65 -10.93
N HIS A 247 -0.84 10.80 -11.58
CA HIS A 247 -2.03 11.49 -12.09
C HIS A 247 -1.99 11.51 -13.62
N PRO A 248 -2.96 10.89 -14.32
CA PRO A 248 -3.03 10.99 -15.78
C PRO A 248 -3.09 12.45 -16.27
N ASP A 249 -3.63 13.35 -15.45
CA ASP A 249 -3.73 14.79 -15.66
C ASP A 249 -2.41 15.51 -15.96
N TYR A 250 -1.29 14.92 -15.53
CA TYR A 250 0.03 15.55 -15.57
C TYR A 250 1.06 14.77 -16.39
N LEU A 251 0.66 13.63 -16.98
CA LEU A 251 1.55 12.70 -17.66
C LEU A 251 1.58 12.84 -19.20
N ASP A 252 0.79 13.74 -19.79
CA ASP A 252 0.67 13.91 -21.25
C ASP A 252 1.93 14.54 -21.92
N GLY A 253 2.91 14.98 -21.13
CA GLY A 253 4.18 15.52 -21.63
C GLY A 253 5.30 14.47 -21.75
N ASN A 254 6.04 14.48 -22.87
CA ASN A 254 7.12 13.53 -23.20
C ASN A 254 8.09 13.20 -22.05
N ARG A 255 8.50 14.19 -21.25
CA ARG A 255 9.44 13.99 -20.14
C ARG A 255 8.81 13.21 -18.98
N ALA A 256 7.57 13.56 -18.61
CA ALA A 256 6.87 12.89 -17.51
C ALA A 256 6.51 11.46 -17.90
N THR A 257 5.99 11.25 -19.12
CA THR A 257 5.70 9.91 -19.65
C THR A 257 6.94 9.02 -19.69
N LYS A 258 8.10 9.56 -20.09
CA LYS A 258 9.36 8.81 -20.09
C LYS A 258 9.73 8.33 -18.69
N VAL A 259 9.73 9.23 -17.70
CA VAL A 259 10.05 8.87 -16.31
C VAL A 259 9.04 7.87 -15.75
N TYR A 260 7.77 8.00 -16.11
CA TYR A 260 6.74 7.03 -15.72
C TYR A 260 7.01 5.64 -16.29
N LYS A 261 7.35 5.51 -17.58
CA LYS A 261 7.75 4.22 -18.18
C LYS A 261 9.00 3.63 -17.51
N GLU A 262 9.97 4.47 -17.16
CA GLU A 262 11.16 4.03 -16.41
C GLU A 262 10.77 3.49 -15.02
N LEU A 263 9.82 4.14 -14.33
CA LEU A 263 9.29 3.64 -13.05
C LEU A 263 8.61 2.28 -13.22
N LEU A 264 7.75 2.11 -14.23
CA LEU A 264 7.08 0.84 -14.49
C LEU A 264 8.07 -0.29 -14.79
N SER A 265 9.11 -0.01 -15.59
CA SER A 265 10.20 -0.96 -15.85
C SER A 265 10.90 -1.37 -14.55
N PHE A 266 11.18 -0.40 -13.68
CA PHE A 266 11.81 -0.65 -12.38
C PHE A 266 10.93 -1.53 -11.48
N LEU A 267 9.62 -1.25 -11.38
CA LEU A 267 8.69 -2.10 -10.61
C LEU A 267 8.58 -3.52 -11.19
N ALA A 268 8.60 -3.66 -12.52
CA ALA A 268 8.62 -4.96 -13.17
C ALA A 268 9.91 -5.75 -12.89
N GLU A 269 11.06 -5.07 -12.77
CA GLU A 269 12.32 -5.68 -12.33
C GLU A 269 12.27 -6.13 -10.87
N LEU A 270 11.69 -5.33 -9.96
CA LEU A 270 11.51 -5.73 -8.56
C LEU A 270 10.65 -6.99 -8.44
N ARG A 271 9.57 -7.09 -9.23
CA ARG A 271 8.74 -8.31 -9.30
C ARG A 271 9.57 -9.54 -9.65
N ARG A 272 10.42 -9.45 -10.67
CA ARG A 272 11.21 -10.59 -11.17
C ARG A 272 12.38 -10.94 -10.26
N ASN A 273 13.11 -9.94 -9.77
CA ASN A 273 14.43 -10.14 -9.18
C ASN A 273 14.41 -10.10 -7.65
N GLN A 274 13.37 -9.53 -7.04
CA GLN A 274 13.27 -9.35 -5.59
C GLN A 274 11.98 -9.92 -5.01
N ASN A 275 11.24 -10.72 -5.80
CA ASN A 275 10.00 -11.36 -5.38
C ASN A 275 8.98 -10.37 -4.77
N VAL A 276 8.82 -9.20 -5.40
CA VAL A 276 7.83 -8.20 -4.98
C VAL A 276 6.46 -8.57 -5.56
N TRP A 277 5.45 -8.67 -4.71
CA TRP A 277 4.07 -8.92 -5.12
C TRP A 277 3.46 -7.65 -5.70
N VAL A 278 3.44 -7.54 -7.03
CA VAL A 278 2.81 -6.42 -7.75
C VAL A 278 1.35 -6.77 -8.04
N THR A 279 0.40 -5.99 -7.51
CA THR A 279 -1.02 -6.33 -7.55
C THR A 279 -1.94 -5.10 -7.47
N LEU A 280 -3.26 -5.32 -7.47
CA LEU A 280 -4.28 -4.29 -7.25
C LEU A 280 -4.46 -4.00 -5.75
N PRO A 281 -4.80 -2.78 -5.34
CA PRO A 281 -5.12 -2.47 -3.94
C PRO A 281 -6.19 -3.37 -3.33
N GLY A 282 -7.24 -3.73 -4.08
CA GLY A 282 -8.28 -4.67 -3.63
C GLY A 282 -7.75 -6.07 -3.29
N GLU A 283 -6.71 -6.54 -3.97
CA GLU A 283 -6.04 -7.81 -3.66
C GLU A 283 -5.23 -7.73 -2.37
N VAL A 284 -4.57 -6.60 -2.13
CA VAL A 284 -3.89 -6.34 -0.84
C VAL A 284 -4.90 -6.36 0.30
N ASN A 285 -6.04 -5.68 0.13
CA ASN A 285 -7.11 -5.69 1.12
C ASN A 285 -7.65 -7.10 1.39
N ARG A 286 -7.88 -7.91 0.35
CA ARG A 286 -8.30 -9.30 0.52
C ARG A 286 -7.29 -10.10 1.33
N TRP A 287 -6.02 -10.04 0.94
CA TRP A 287 -4.93 -10.75 1.61
C TRP A 287 -4.82 -10.38 3.09
N TRP A 288 -4.82 -9.10 3.43
CA TRP A 288 -4.68 -8.65 4.82
C TRP A 288 -5.86 -9.09 5.70
N ARG A 289 -7.07 -9.12 5.15
CA ARG A 289 -8.26 -9.60 5.87
C ARG A 289 -8.28 -11.12 6.05
N GLU A 290 -7.88 -11.86 5.02
CA GLU A 290 -7.70 -13.32 5.11
C GLU A 290 -6.62 -13.65 6.13
N ARG A 291 -5.44 -13.04 6.00
CA ARG A 291 -4.31 -13.21 6.92
C ARG A 291 -4.67 -12.88 8.37
N ASN A 292 -5.51 -11.88 8.62
CA ASN A 292 -5.98 -11.53 9.97
C ASN A 292 -6.94 -12.57 10.58
N LYS A 293 -7.51 -13.47 9.77
CA LYS A 293 -8.37 -14.57 10.20
C LYS A 293 -7.64 -15.93 10.21
N MET A 294 -6.39 -15.96 9.79
CA MET A 294 -5.58 -17.17 9.79
C MET A 294 -4.99 -17.42 11.18
N GLU A 295 -4.80 -18.69 11.49
CA GLU A 295 -4.15 -19.13 12.72
C GLU A 295 -2.90 -19.94 12.40
N LEU A 296 -1.91 -19.80 13.28
CA LEU A 296 -0.69 -20.60 13.22
C LEU A 296 -0.86 -21.80 14.15
N VAL A 297 -0.81 -23.01 13.60
CA VAL A 297 -1.03 -24.27 14.32
C VAL A 297 0.23 -25.11 14.29
N CYS A 298 0.66 -25.63 15.44
CA CYS A 298 1.73 -26.63 15.49
C CYS A 298 1.12 -28.03 15.57
N GLN A 299 1.38 -28.86 14.57
CA GLN A 299 1.00 -30.27 14.54
C GLN A 299 2.26 -31.13 14.41
N ASN A 300 2.46 -32.09 15.33
CA ASN A 300 3.61 -33.01 15.33
C ASN A 300 5.00 -32.32 15.30
N GLY A 301 5.11 -31.11 15.85
CA GLY A 301 6.37 -30.33 15.82
C GLY A 301 6.58 -29.53 14.53
N CYS A 302 5.58 -29.49 13.63
CA CYS A 302 5.61 -28.72 12.40
C CYS A 302 4.56 -27.59 12.46
N TRP A 303 4.99 -26.37 12.17
CA TRP A 303 4.08 -25.23 12.05
C TRP A 303 3.39 -25.22 10.69
N GLN A 304 2.10 -24.92 10.71
CA GLN A 304 1.23 -24.77 9.55
C GLN A 304 0.31 -23.57 9.74
N VAL A 305 -0.28 -23.10 8.64
CA VAL A 305 -1.27 -22.01 8.64
C VAL A 305 -2.62 -22.58 8.28
N GLU A 306 -3.61 -22.33 9.12
CA GLU A 306 -5.02 -22.70 8.91
C GLU A 306 -5.87 -21.44 8.75
N GLY A 307 -7.00 -21.56 8.05
CA GLY A 307 -7.93 -20.45 7.78
C GLY A 307 -8.09 -20.12 6.29
N PRO A 308 -8.95 -19.14 5.95
CA PRO A 308 -9.22 -18.77 4.56
C PRO A 308 -7.97 -18.25 3.84
N GLY A 309 -7.68 -18.75 2.64
CA GLY A 309 -6.53 -18.31 1.82
C GLY A 309 -5.18 -18.85 2.28
N SER A 310 -5.15 -19.82 3.20
CA SER A 310 -3.90 -20.32 3.81
C SER A 310 -2.99 -21.04 2.81
N GLU A 311 -3.49 -21.47 1.66
CA GLU A 311 -2.69 -22.05 0.58
C GLU A 311 -1.63 -21.07 0.03
N ARG A 312 -1.90 -19.76 0.14
CA ARG A 312 -0.96 -18.70 -0.23
C ARG A 312 -0.07 -18.30 0.95
N ALA A 313 -0.41 -18.65 2.18
CA ALA A 313 0.37 -18.29 3.35
C ALA A 313 1.69 -19.06 3.45
N ARG A 314 2.64 -18.47 4.16
CA ARG A 314 3.92 -19.09 4.50
C ARG A 314 4.17 -18.91 5.98
N VAL A 315 4.63 -19.96 6.65
CA VAL A 315 5.20 -19.85 7.98
C VAL A 315 6.59 -19.22 7.85
N ALA A 316 6.86 -18.21 8.65
CA ALA A 316 8.17 -17.61 8.80
C ALA A 316 8.56 -17.59 10.28
N PHE A 317 9.85 -17.44 10.53
CA PHE A 317 10.42 -17.39 11.87
C PHE A 317 11.19 -16.09 12.02
N ALA A 318 10.87 -15.35 13.08
CA ALA A 318 11.65 -14.20 13.52
C ALA A 318 12.67 -14.66 14.56
N SER A 319 13.94 -14.34 14.35
CA SER A 319 15.08 -14.75 15.19
C SER A 319 16.03 -13.59 15.43
N LEU A 320 16.93 -13.74 16.40
CA LEU A 320 17.97 -12.75 16.68
C LEU A 320 19.34 -13.21 16.18
N GLU A 321 19.96 -12.37 15.35
CA GLU A 321 21.39 -12.41 15.04
C GLU A 321 22.06 -11.26 15.80
N GLY A 322 22.53 -11.54 17.02
CA GLY A 322 22.99 -10.50 17.96
C GLY A 322 21.82 -9.61 18.40
N ASP A 323 21.91 -8.31 18.10
CA ASP A 323 20.84 -7.34 18.36
C ASP A 323 19.86 -7.14 17.19
N ARG A 324 20.11 -7.80 16.06
CA ARG A 324 19.31 -7.61 14.84
C ARG A 324 18.27 -8.71 14.69
N LEU A 325 17.04 -8.30 14.43
CA LEU A 325 15.96 -9.20 14.05
C LEU A 325 16.16 -9.67 12.60
N THR A 326 16.08 -10.99 12.39
CA THR A 326 16.13 -11.61 11.06
C THR A 326 14.94 -12.52 10.86
N TYR A 327 14.58 -12.73 9.59
CA TYR A 327 13.44 -13.54 9.21
C TYR A 327 13.86 -14.68 8.29
N THR A 328 13.31 -15.87 8.52
CA THR A 328 13.47 -17.02 7.63
C THR A 328 12.12 -17.64 7.32
N ILE A 329 11.84 -17.85 6.04
CA ILE A 329 10.60 -18.51 5.59
C ILE A 329 10.81 -20.03 5.60
N GLN A 330 9.85 -20.77 6.17
CA GLN A 330 9.83 -22.22 6.12
C GLN A 330 9.72 -22.69 4.66
N GLN A 331 10.63 -23.54 4.21
CA GLN A 331 10.51 -24.16 2.89
C GLN A 331 9.37 -25.18 2.87
N ARG A 332 8.63 -25.25 1.77
CA ARG A 332 7.66 -26.33 1.54
C ARG A 332 8.42 -27.64 1.42
N SER A 333 8.03 -28.66 2.18
CA SER A 333 8.50 -30.02 1.96
C SER A 333 7.98 -30.54 0.63
N GLU A 334 8.85 -31.07 -0.23
CA GLU A 334 8.50 -31.65 -1.55
C GLU A 334 7.56 -32.88 -1.45
N THR A 335 7.27 -33.36 -0.25
CA THR A 335 6.49 -34.58 0.01
C THR A 335 4.98 -34.43 -0.09
N ASP A 336 4.43 -33.22 -0.28
CA ASP A 336 2.98 -33.02 -0.42
C ASP A 336 2.43 -33.46 -1.80
N ASN A 337 3.29 -33.91 -2.73
CA ASN A 337 2.88 -34.33 -4.08
C ASN A 337 3.32 -35.75 -4.48
N SER A 338 3.88 -36.56 -3.58
CA SER A 338 4.17 -37.96 -3.88
C SER A 338 3.95 -38.86 -2.67
N GLY A 339 2.96 -39.75 -2.78
CA GLY A 339 2.81 -40.86 -1.84
C GLY A 339 4.06 -41.74 -1.89
N GLY A 340 4.92 -41.65 -0.87
CA GLY A 340 6.14 -42.44 -0.81
C GLY A 340 6.99 -42.12 0.40
N ARG A 341 7.19 -43.14 1.24
CA ARG A 341 8.03 -43.16 2.46
C ARG A 341 9.37 -42.43 2.28
N GLY A 342 9.69 -41.48 3.17
CA GLY A 342 11.03 -40.91 3.28
C GLY A 342 11.21 -39.89 4.40
N THR A 343 11.91 -40.32 5.46
CA THR A 343 12.69 -39.56 6.47
C THR A 343 12.23 -38.15 6.92
N TYR A 344 11.77 -38.09 8.17
CA TYR A 344 11.46 -36.86 8.92
C TYR A 344 12.67 -35.93 9.08
N PRO A 345 12.55 -34.62 8.83
CA PRO A 345 13.52 -33.65 9.30
C PRO A 345 13.47 -33.52 10.83
N LYS A 346 14.60 -33.09 11.44
CA LYS A 346 14.77 -32.92 12.89
C LYS A 346 13.61 -32.13 13.50
N ARG A 347 12.95 -32.71 14.51
CA ARG A 347 11.91 -32.07 15.33
C ARG A 347 12.43 -30.72 15.85
N GLN A 348 11.76 -29.64 15.50
CA GLN A 348 11.86 -28.39 16.24
C GLN A 348 10.80 -28.43 17.34
N GLU A 349 11.24 -28.23 18.58
CA GLU A 349 10.36 -28.25 19.75
C GLU A 349 9.33 -27.12 19.63
N CYS A 350 8.05 -27.49 19.55
CA CYS A 350 6.98 -26.54 19.76
C CYS A 350 6.92 -26.22 21.26
N TYR A 351 7.14 -24.96 21.60
CA TYR A 351 7.04 -24.50 22.97
C TYR A 351 5.60 -24.70 23.47
N PRO A 352 5.40 -25.27 24.67
CA PRO A 352 4.05 -25.40 25.23
C PRO A 352 3.44 -24.01 25.40
N ARG A 353 2.12 -23.89 25.13
CA ARG A 353 1.33 -22.74 25.56
C ARG A 353 1.44 -22.66 27.08
N ASN A 354 2.20 -21.69 27.59
CA ASN A 354 2.01 -21.27 28.97
C ASN A 354 0.72 -20.45 28.98
N GLU A 355 -0.34 -21.02 29.53
CA GLU A 355 -1.51 -20.28 29.96
C GLU A 355 -1.05 -19.27 31.02
N ILE A 356 -1.20 -17.98 30.70
CA ILE A 356 -1.17 -16.87 31.67
C ILE A 356 -2.49 -16.12 31.51
#